data_AF-A0A661X810-F1
#
_entry.id   AF-A0A661X810-F1
#
_cell.length_a   1.000
_cell.length_b   1.000
_cell.length_c   1.000
_cell.angle_alpha   90.00
_cell.angle_beta   90.00
_cell.angle_gamma   90.00
#
_symmetry.space_group_name_H-M   'P 1'
#
loop_
_entity.id
_entity.type
_entity.pdbx_description
1 polymer ?
#
loop_
_entity_poly.entity_id
_entity_poly.type
_entity_poly.pdbx_seq_one_letter_code
_entity_poly.pdbx_strand_id
1 'polypeptide(L)'
;MSLKQKIKKVRRLSAAEIIYRSKERLYLAKERREHPAFLRKIARPDFDFFSTQYPEFSEMFRDDRVFDLLNDTRFRRAIAEPLTRQKGEQFREGFPEEFQRALQRADAFLENRFSFLGVSFQLPDPIPWQSDPVSLKPFPGGFYQDIDIFTNQNPGDVKHVWEVNRLQFVIELAKAYFLTGEEKYRLKTENLLIDWYEKNPYQTGIAWASALEVGVRALALIWILYFYLGGEKQDAKVLRILLKLFYLSGHYLNHHLSIYFSPYNHLIGETAALFAIGYLFPGFKEAGAWAHKALQILDDQVEKQFHPDGGSVEQATFYHHFTLGFYLMTMSFLQHNGDVPSQRMKRRVEKALEFAMYMTRPDGTLPYIGDIDDA
;
A
#
# COMPACT_ATOMS: atom_id res chain seq x y z
N MET A 1 -26.09 21.69 -1.34
CA MET A 1 -25.24 22.91 -1.27
C MET A 1 -25.72 23.94 -2.30
N SER A 2 -25.97 25.19 -1.90
CA SER A 2 -26.52 26.22 -2.80
C SER A 2 -25.50 26.73 -3.83
N LEU A 3 -25.97 27.26 -4.97
CA LEU A 3 -25.09 27.80 -6.03
C LEU A 3 -24.16 28.91 -5.50
N LYS A 4 -24.65 29.75 -4.58
CA LYS A 4 -23.85 30.79 -3.90
C LYS A 4 -22.71 30.20 -3.07
N GLN A 5 -22.94 29.09 -2.36
CA GLN A 5 -21.90 28.38 -1.60
C GLN A 5 -20.86 27.75 -2.54
N LYS A 6 -21.28 27.17 -3.67
CA LYS A 6 -20.37 26.63 -4.71
C LYS A 6 -19.45 27.72 -5.26
N ILE A 7 -20.00 28.88 -5.63
CA ILE A 7 -19.22 30.02 -6.17
C ILE A 7 -18.25 30.57 -5.11
N LYS A 8 -18.70 30.71 -3.85
CA LYS A 8 -17.83 31.16 -2.75
C LYS A 8 -16.67 30.20 -2.48
N LYS A 9 -16.91 28.88 -2.58
CA LYS A 9 -15.86 27.85 -2.46
C LYS A 9 -14.84 27.97 -3.58
N VAL A 10 -15.28 28.09 -4.84
CA VAL A 10 -14.39 28.22 -6.01
C VAL A 10 -13.54 29.50 -5.94
N ARG A 11 -14.11 30.63 -5.49
CA ARG A 11 -13.39 31.91 -5.34
C ARG A 11 -12.25 31.89 -4.31
N ARG A 12 -12.20 30.88 -3.43
CA ARG A 12 -11.15 30.71 -2.41
C ARG A 12 -10.01 29.81 -2.86
N LEU A 13 -10.15 29.14 -4.01
CA LEU A 13 -9.14 28.20 -4.50
C LEU A 13 -8.03 28.98 -5.23
N SER A 14 -6.79 28.53 -5.05
CA SER A 14 -5.68 29.05 -5.84
C SER A 14 -5.81 28.62 -7.31
N ALA A 15 -5.16 29.34 -8.22
CA ALA A 15 -5.12 28.94 -9.64
C ALA A 15 -4.52 27.53 -9.81
N ALA A 16 -3.51 27.18 -9.02
CA ALA A 16 -2.89 25.86 -9.01
C ALA A 16 -3.89 24.76 -8.61
N GLU A 17 -4.70 25.00 -7.58
CA GLU A 17 -5.73 24.06 -7.15
C GLU A 17 -6.85 23.91 -8.19
N ILE A 18 -7.28 25.00 -8.83
CA ILE A 18 -8.29 24.94 -9.90
C ILE A 18 -7.79 24.10 -11.07
N ILE A 19 -6.54 24.32 -11.50
CA ILE A 19 -5.92 23.55 -12.59
C ILE A 19 -5.82 22.08 -12.21
N TYR A 20 -5.37 21.78 -10.98
CA TYR A 20 -5.26 20.41 -10.48
C TYR A 20 -6.60 19.69 -10.52
N ARG A 21 -7.62 20.24 -9.86
CA ARG A 21 -8.97 19.63 -9.79
C ARG A 21 -9.62 19.51 -11.17
N SER A 22 -9.31 20.40 -12.10
CA SER A 22 -9.81 20.33 -13.47
C SER A 22 -9.16 19.17 -14.24
N LYS A 23 -7.85 18.99 -14.12
CA LYS A 23 -7.13 17.85 -14.70
C LYS A 23 -7.62 16.53 -14.12
N GLU A 24 -7.76 16.46 -12.80
CA GLU A 24 -8.30 15.28 -12.10
C GLU A 24 -9.70 14.91 -12.61
N ARG A 25 -10.63 15.88 -12.72
CA ARG A 25 -11.97 15.63 -13.26
C ARG A 25 -11.96 15.15 -14.72
N LEU A 26 -11.12 15.74 -15.56
CA LEU A 26 -10.99 15.30 -16.96
C LEU A 26 -10.43 13.89 -17.05
N TYR A 27 -9.43 13.58 -16.22
CA TYR A 27 -8.85 12.25 -16.13
C TYR A 27 -9.87 11.22 -15.64
N LEU A 28 -10.62 11.52 -14.58
CA LEU A 28 -11.71 10.68 -14.07
C LEU A 28 -12.82 10.44 -15.09
N ALA A 29 -13.21 11.46 -15.86
CA ALA A 29 -14.19 11.32 -16.92
C ALA A 29 -13.67 10.39 -18.04
N LYS A 30 -12.39 10.49 -18.37
CA LYS A 30 -11.72 9.59 -19.31
C LYS A 30 -11.67 8.15 -18.78
N GLU A 31 -11.21 7.95 -17.54
CA GLU A 31 -11.16 6.64 -16.89
C GLU A 31 -12.54 5.98 -16.88
N ARG A 32 -13.58 6.70 -16.45
CA ARG A 32 -14.96 6.20 -16.44
C ARG A 32 -15.45 5.75 -17.81
N ARG A 33 -15.16 6.53 -18.85
CA ARG A 33 -15.55 6.19 -20.23
C ARG A 33 -14.79 4.97 -20.75
N GLU A 34 -13.52 4.84 -20.40
CA GLU A 34 -12.64 3.76 -20.86
C GLU A 34 -12.76 2.50 -19.99
N HIS A 35 -13.35 2.60 -18.80
CA HIS A 35 -13.44 1.53 -17.81
C HIS A 35 -13.91 0.18 -18.38
N PRO A 36 -15.01 0.08 -19.15
CA PRO A 36 -15.45 -1.20 -19.71
C PRO A 36 -14.44 -1.82 -20.69
N ALA A 37 -13.76 -0.99 -21.50
CA ALA A 37 -12.75 -1.45 -22.46
C ALA A 37 -11.44 -1.81 -21.75
N PHE A 38 -11.08 -1.06 -20.71
CA PHE A 38 -9.90 -1.28 -19.90
C PHE A 38 -10.00 -2.57 -19.09
N LEU A 39 -11.17 -2.84 -18.49
CA LEU A 39 -11.45 -4.12 -17.81
C LEU A 39 -11.23 -5.31 -18.73
N ARG A 40 -11.68 -5.24 -19.99
CA ARG A 40 -11.45 -6.31 -20.98
C ARG A 40 -9.96 -6.49 -21.31
N LYS A 41 -9.18 -5.41 -21.32
CA LYS A 41 -7.73 -5.46 -21.56
C LYS A 41 -6.96 -6.02 -20.37
N ILE A 42 -7.33 -5.63 -19.15
CA ILE A 42 -6.73 -6.12 -17.90
C ILE A 42 -7.12 -7.57 -17.60
N ALA A 43 -8.32 -8.01 -17.96
CA ALA A 43 -8.77 -9.38 -17.73
C ALA A 43 -8.00 -10.43 -18.55
N ARG A 44 -7.17 -10.01 -19.52
CA ARG A 44 -6.37 -10.95 -20.30
C ARG A 44 -5.18 -11.48 -19.48
N PRO A 45 -4.96 -12.81 -19.44
CA PRO A 45 -3.86 -13.42 -18.68
C PRO A 45 -2.45 -13.15 -19.24
N ASP A 46 -2.36 -12.79 -20.53
CA ASP A 46 -1.13 -12.79 -21.35
C ASP A 46 -0.39 -11.45 -21.45
N PHE A 47 -0.97 -10.38 -20.90
CA PHE A 47 -0.30 -9.08 -20.72
C PHE A 47 0.37 -8.48 -21.97
N ASP A 48 -0.39 -8.28 -23.05
CA ASP A 48 0.06 -7.46 -24.20
C ASP A 48 0.53 -6.03 -23.83
N PHE A 49 0.26 -5.57 -22.59
CA PHE A 49 0.64 -4.25 -22.13
C PHE A 49 2.14 -4.09 -21.88
N PHE A 50 2.81 -5.05 -21.21
CA PHE A 50 4.26 -5.00 -21.07
C PHE A 50 4.95 -5.30 -22.41
N SER A 51 4.30 -6.05 -23.31
CA SER A 51 4.85 -6.33 -24.66
C SER A 51 4.87 -5.19 -25.62
N THR A 52 3.85 -4.34 -25.54
CA THR A 52 3.78 -3.15 -26.37
C THR A 52 4.61 -1.99 -25.81
N GLN A 53 4.81 -1.93 -24.48
CA GLN A 53 5.59 -0.86 -23.86
C GLN A 53 7.07 -1.20 -23.61
N TYR A 54 7.40 -2.49 -23.53
CA TYR A 54 8.75 -3.02 -23.33
C TYR A 54 8.92 -4.33 -24.12
N PRO A 55 9.07 -4.24 -25.44
CA PRO A 55 9.19 -5.42 -26.29
C PRO A 55 10.35 -6.34 -25.87
N GLU A 56 11.43 -5.80 -25.33
CA GLU A 56 12.57 -6.55 -24.78
C GLU A 56 12.22 -7.32 -23.49
N PHE A 57 11.30 -6.82 -22.68
CA PHE A 57 10.90 -7.44 -21.41
C PHE A 57 9.66 -8.32 -21.55
N SER A 58 8.85 -8.15 -22.59
CA SER A 58 7.62 -8.94 -22.75
C SER A 58 7.83 -10.43 -22.90
N GLU A 59 8.89 -10.82 -23.58
CA GLU A 59 9.21 -12.24 -23.67
C GLU A 59 9.67 -12.78 -22.32
N MET A 60 10.06 -11.92 -21.37
CA MET A 60 10.43 -12.29 -19.99
C MET A 60 9.22 -12.35 -19.04
N PHE A 61 8.07 -11.77 -19.42
CA PHE A 61 6.82 -11.87 -18.64
C PHE A 61 5.97 -13.11 -18.99
N ARG A 62 6.45 -13.96 -19.91
CA ARG A 62 5.84 -15.27 -20.22
C ARG A 62 6.46 -16.35 -19.32
N ASP A 63 5.59 -17.21 -18.78
CA ASP A 63 5.96 -18.40 -18.01
C ASP A 63 6.87 -18.12 -16.80
N ASP A 64 7.89 -18.94 -16.57
CA ASP A 64 8.79 -18.87 -15.42
C ASP A 64 9.87 -17.77 -15.54
N ARG A 65 9.94 -17.03 -16.65
CA ARG A 65 10.97 -15.99 -16.84
C ARG A 65 10.82 -14.76 -15.93
N VAL A 66 9.72 -14.68 -15.18
CA VAL A 66 9.52 -13.68 -14.11
C VAL A 66 10.60 -13.79 -13.02
N PHE A 67 11.18 -14.97 -12.81
CA PHE A 67 12.30 -15.15 -11.87
C PHE A 67 13.54 -14.38 -12.31
N ASP A 68 13.91 -14.47 -13.59
CA ASP A 68 15.05 -13.73 -14.16
C ASP A 68 14.85 -12.22 -14.01
N LEU A 69 13.63 -11.76 -14.25
CA LEU A 69 13.26 -10.35 -14.13
C LEU A 69 13.42 -9.83 -12.69
N LEU A 70 12.98 -10.59 -11.69
CA LEU A 70 13.12 -10.20 -10.29
C LEU A 70 14.56 -10.29 -9.78
N ASN A 71 15.42 -11.06 -10.45
CA ASN A 71 16.85 -11.14 -10.15
C ASN A 71 17.67 -10.06 -10.90
N ASP A 72 17.11 -9.42 -11.92
CA ASP A 72 17.77 -8.34 -12.65
C ASP A 72 17.74 -7.02 -11.86
N THR A 73 18.93 -6.57 -11.45
CA THR A 73 19.12 -5.28 -10.74
C THR A 73 18.69 -4.04 -11.53
N ARG A 74 18.57 -4.16 -12.87
CA ARG A 74 18.02 -3.10 -13.73
C ARG A 74 16.50 -3.01 -13.62
N PHE A 75 15.85 -4.10 -13.25
CA PHE A 75 14.40 -4.16 -13.08
C PHE A 75 13.97 -3.92 -11.64
N ARG A 76 14.70 -4.50 -10.67
CA ARG A 76 14.36 -4.44 -9.23
C ARG A 76 15.56 -4.02 -8.37
N ARG A 77 15.33 -3.06 -7.48
CA ARG A 77 16.24 -2.67 -6.39
C ARG A 77 16.00 -3.49 -5.13
N ALA A 78 16.95 -3.45 -4.19
CA ALA A 78 16.81 -4.16 -2.92
C ALA A 78 15.68 -3.54 -2.07
N ILE A 79 14.73 -4.35 -1.61
CA ILE A 79 13.67 -3.92 -0.68
C ILE A 79 14.26 -3.73 0.73
N ALA A 80 15.05 -4.71 1.15
CA ALA A 80 15.83 -4.72 2.39
C ALA A 80 17.03 -5.66 2.18
N GLU A 81 17.79 -5.95 3.23
CA GLU A 81 18.84 -6.96 3.16
C GLU A 81 18.32 -8.31 2.66
N PRO A 82 19.10 -9.13 1.93
CA PRO A 82 18.62 -10.43 1.46
C PRO A 82 18.20 -11.34 2.62
N LEU A 83 17.04 -11.99 2.46
CA LEU A 83 16.59 -13.09 3.32
C LEU A 83 17.33 -14.37 2.92
N THR A 84 17.84 -15.09 3.93
CA THR A 84 18.51 -16.38 3.74
C THR A 84 18.00 -17.37 4.78
N ARG A 85 18.13 -18.66 4.50
CA ARG A 85 17.82 -19.71 5.47
C ARG A 85 18.57 -19.52 6.79
N GLN A 86 19.84 -19.15 6.72
CA GLN A 86 20.66 -18.85 7.90
C GLN A 86 20.07 -17.70 8.74
N LYS A 87 19.62 -16.61 8.11
CA LYS A 87 18.96 -15.51 8.84
C LYS A 87 17.64 -15.95 9.47
N GLY A 88 16.88 -16.82 8.80
CA GLY A 88 15.67 -17.42 9.36
C GLY A 88 15.96 -18.31 10.57
N GLU A 89 17.03 -19.11 10.54
CA GLU A 89 17.52 -19.89 11.68
C GLU A 89 17.96 -19.00 12.85
N GLN A 90 18.79 -17.99 12.57
CA GLN A 90 19.25 -17.01 13.57
C GLN A 90 18.09 -16.26 14.23
N PHE A 91 17.06 -15.87 13.47
CA PHE A 91 15.88 -15.21 14.02
C PHE A 91 15.11 -16.13 14.97
N ARG A 92 14.90 -17.39 14.58
CA ARG A 92 14.19 -18.38 15.41
C ARG A 92 14.92 -18.67 16.73
N GLU A 93 16.24 -18.78 16.67
CA GLU A 93 17.07 -19.06 17.85
C GLU A 93 17.23 -17.83 18.75
N GLY A 94 17.44 -16.65 18.16
CA GLY A 94 17.67 -15.41 18.90
C GLY A 94 16.40 -14.76 19.47
N PHE A 95 15.24 -14.98 18.83
CA PHE A 95 13.97 -14.35 19.19
C PHE A 95 12.81 -15.35 19.22
N PRO A 96 12.87 -16.40 20.06
CA PRO A 96 11.87 -17.48 20.06
C PRO A 96 10.46 -16.97 20.36
N GLU A 97 10.29 -15.99 21.24
CA GLU A 97 8.98 -15.42 21.57
C GLU A 97 8.35 -14.64 20.41
N GLU A 98 9.16 -13.90 19.64
CA GLU A 98 8.69 -13.17 18.45
C GLU A 98 8.37 -14.13 17.31
N PHE A 99 9.16 -15.19 17.16
CA PHE A 99 8.86 -16.28 16.24
C PHE A 99 7.50 -16.94 16.57
N GLN A 100 7.25 -17.29 17.83
CA GLN A 100 5.97 -17.86 18.24
C GLN A 100 4.81 -16.88 18.01
N ARG A 101 4.98 -15.60 18.30
CA ARG A 101 3.97 -14.57 18.00
C ARG A 101 3.68 -14.43 16.51
N ALA A 102 4.69 -14.53 15.65
CA ALA A 102 4.49 -14.53 14.20
C ALA A 102 3.67 -15.75 13.73
N LEU A 103 3.96 -16.94 14.26
CA LEU A 103 3.21 -18.15 13.92
C LEU A 103 1.77 -18.10 14.41
N GLN A 104 1.53 -17.64 15.63
CA GLN A 104 0.17 -17.49 16.17
C GLN A 104 -0.71 -16.59 15.30
N ARG A 105 -0.15 -15.47 14.80
CA ARG A 105 -0.85 -14.58 13.86
C ARG A 105 -1.11 -15.29 12.52
N ALA A 106 -0.09 -15.92 11.95
CA ALA A 106 -0.24 -16.64 10.68
C ALA A 106 -1.28 -17.77 10.77
N ASP A 107 -1.28 -18.54 11.87
CA ASP A 107 -2.24 -19.61 12.11
C ASP A 107 -3.68 -19.09 12.27
N ALA A 108 -3.86 -17.92 12.91
CA ALA A 108 -5.17 -17.25 12.92
C ALA A 108 -5.65 -16.93 11.50
N PHE A 109 -4.76 -16.45 10.62
CA PHE A 109 -5.12 -16.11 9.23
C PHE A 109 -5.28 -17.32 8.31
N LEU A 110 -4.68 -18.48 8.64
CA LEU A 110 -5.01 -19.75 7.95
C LEU A 110 -6.51 -20.06 8.08
N GLU A 111 -7.08 -19.77 9.26
CA GLU A 111 -8.47 -19.99 9.61
C GLU A 111 -9.38 -18.76 9.35
N ASN A 112 -8.88 -17.76 8.62
CA ASN A 112 -9.58 -16.49 8.35
C ASN A 112 -10.08 -15.77 9.63
N ARG A 113 -9.35 -15.86 10.74
CA ARG A 113 -9.64 -15.11 11.96
C ARG A 113 -8.89 -13.78 11.96
N PHE A 114 -9.60 -12.70 12.24
CA PHE A 114 -9.08 -11.34 12.22
C PHE A 114 -9.36 -10.63 13.55
N SER A 115 -8.46 -9.72 13.91
CA SER A 115 -8.62 -8.80 15.03
C SER A 115 -7.95 -7.47 14.67
N PHE A 116 -8.74 -6.45 14.41
CA PHE A 116 -8.29 -5.08 14.09
C PHE A 116 -9.38 -4.08 14.43
N LEU A 117 -9.04 -2.80 14.59
CA LEU A 117 -10.01 -1.73 14.87
C LEU A 117 -10.93 -2.06 16.07
N GLY A 118 -10.39 -2.73 17.10
CA GLY A 118 -11.13 -3.16 18.29
C GLY A 118 -12.15 -4.30 18.08
N VAL A 119 -12.31 -4.82 16.86
CA VAL A 119 -13.26 -5.89 16.54
C VAL A 119 -12.57 -7.19 16.17
N SER A 120 -13.17 -8.32 16.55
CA SER A 120 -12.69 -9.66 16.16
C SER A 120 -13.80 -10.41 15.43
N PHE A 121 -13.45 -11.03 14.31
CA PHE A 121 -14.41 -11.75 13.46
C PHE A 121 -13.70 -12.86 12.68
N GLN A 122 -14.49 -13.76 12.11
CA GLN A 122 -14.01 -14.82 11.22
C GLN A 122 -14.69 -14.69 9.86
N LEU A 123 -13.90 -14.62 8.79
CA LEU A 123 -14.42 -14.49 7.43
C LEU A 123 -14.67 -15.85 6.79
N PRO A 124 -15.72 -15.99 5.95
CA PRO A 124 -15.94 -17.22 5.22
C PRO A 124 -14.83 -17.46 4.17
N ASP A 125 -14.77 -18.70 3.69
CA ASP A 125 -13.91 -19.09 2.56
C ASP A 125 -14.82 -19.43 1.36
N PRO A 126 -14.76 -18.67 0.25
CA PRO A 126 -13.82 -17.59 -0.02
C PRO A 126 -14.17 -16.24 0.65
N ILE A 127 -13.17 -15.39 0.81
CA ILE A 127 -13.30 -14.06 1.45
C ILE A 127 -14.22 -13.14 0.63
N PRO A 128 -15.22 -12.49 1.25
CA PRO A 128 -16.10 -11.53 0.59
C PRO A 128 -15.46 -10.14 0.57
N TRP A 129 -14.45 -9.94 -0.29
CA TRP A 129 -13.63 -8.71 -0.34
C TRP A 129 -14.38 -7.39 -0.49
N GLN A 130 -15.60 -7.43 -1.02
CA GLN A 130 -16.46 -6.27 -1.28
C GLN A 130 -17.55 -6.09 -0.22
N SER A 131 -17.47 -6.81 0.90
CA SER A 131 -18.43 -6.72 2.00
C SER A 131 -17.75 -6.26 3.28
N ASP A 132 -18.51 -5.56 4.13
CA ASP A 132 -18.10 -5.31 5.52
C ASP A 132 -17.85 -6.64 6.22
N PRO A 133 -16.63 -6.92 6.72
CA PRO A 133 -16.30 -8.21 7.29
C PRO A 133 -17.05 -8.51 8.60
N VAL A 134 -17.63 -7.49 9.25
CA VAL A 134 -18.41 -7.66 10.48
C VAL A 134 -19.87 -7.97 10.15
N SER A 135 -20.53 -7.13 9.34
CA SER A 135 -21.95 -7.32 9.00
C SER A 135 -22.20 -8.26 7.82
N LEU A 136 -21.15 -8.61 7.05
CA LEU A 136 -21.16 -9.32 5.77
C LEU A 136 -22.03 -8.67 4.69
N LYS A 137 -22.47 -7.43 4.88
CA LYS A 137 -23.27 -6.71 3.90
C LYS A 137 -22.38 -6.16 2.78
N PRO A 138 -22.77 -6.33 1.50
CA PRO A 138 -21.96 -5.92 0.37
C PRO A 138 -21.98 -4.39 0.20
N PHE A 139 -20.85 -3.85 -0.23
CA PHE A 139 -20.74 -2.50 -0.77
C PHE A 139 -21.20 -2.46 -2.25
N PRO A 140 -21.62 -1.29 -2.76
CA PRO A 140 -21.93 -1.14 -4.17
C PRO A 140 -20.75 -1.53 -5.07
N GLY A 141 -21.03 -2.32 -6.11
CA GLY A 141 -20.06 -2.63 -7.15
C GLY A 141 -19.99 -1.55 -8.24
N GLY A 142 -19.12 -1.74 -9.23
CA GLY A 142 -18.98 -0.85 -10.38
C GLY A 142 -17.75 0.06 -10.28
N PHE A 143 -17.78 1.19 -11.00
CA PHE A 143 -16.65 2.10 -11.07
C PHE A 143 -16.34 2.68 -9.68
N TYR A 144 -15.09 2.57 -9.24
CA TYR A 144 -14.67 2.86 -7.87
C TYR A 144 -15.09 4.24 -7.32
N GLN A 145 -15.17 5.28 -8.16
CA GLN A 145 -15.56 6.64 -7.77
C GLN A 145 -17.08 6.84 -7.63
N ASP A 146 -17.89 5.85 -8.02
CA ASP A 146 -19.35 5.87 -7.79
C ASP A 146 -19.72 5.37 -6.40
N ILE A 147 -18.76 4.79 -5.68
CA ILE A 147 -18.98 4.25 -4.35
C ILE A 147 -18.87 5.42 -3.38
N ASP A 148 -19.93 5.66 -2.63
CA ASP A 148 -19.91 6.66 -1.57
C ASP A 148 -19.03 6.14 -0.43
N ILE A 149 -17.99 6.87 -0.07
CA ILE A 149 -17.09 6.52 1.04
C ILE A 149 -17.12 7.57 2.15
N PHE A 150 -18.05 8.53 2.09
CA PHE A 150 -18.06 9.71 2.95
C PHE A 150 -19.33 9.86 3.78
N THR A 151 -20.48 9.38 3.31
CA THR A 151 -21.76 9.69 3.95
C THR A 151 -22.25 8.63 4.95
N ASN A 152 -21.49 7.54 5.14
CA ASN A 152 -21.86 6.39 5.97
C ASN A 152 -23.26 5.82 5.66
N GLN A 153 -23.76 6.03 4.44
CA GLN A 153 -25.03 5.47 3.98
C GLN A 153 -24.90 4.02 3.51
N ASN A 154 -23.68 3.48 3.48
CA ASN A 154 -23.44 2.09 3.16
C ASN A 154 -23.90 1.18 4.30
N PRO A 155 -24.28 -0.06 3.98
CA PRO A 155 -24.77 -1.00 4.96
C PRO A 155 -23.74 -1.51 6.00
N GLY A 156 -22.46 -1.12 5.89
CA GLY A 156 -21.40 -1.48 6.82
C GLY A 156 -20.29 -0.42 6.89
N ASP A 157 -19.29 -0.65 7.76
CA ASP A 157 -18.18 0.30 7.94
C ASP A 157 -17.10 0.11 6.87
N VAL A 158 -16.82 1.19 6.15
CA VAL A 158 -15.84 1.21 5.08
C VAL A 158 -14.42 0.96 5.59
N LYS A 159 -14.11 1.37 6.82
CA LYS A 159 -12.80 1.15 7.46
C LYS A 159 -12.51 -0.33 7.62
N HIS A 160 -13.49 -1.12 8.07
CA HIS A 160 -13.31 -2.57 8.20
C HIS A 160 -13.03 -3.24 6.85
N VAL A 161 -13.73 -2.81 5.80
CA VAL A 161 -13.52 -3.34 4.44
C VAL A 161 -12.13 -2.99 3.94
N TRP A 162 -11.72 -1.74 4.12
CA TRP A 162 -10.40 -1.29 3.72
C TRP A 162 -9.31 -2.02 4.47
N GLU A 163 -9.46 -2.27 5.77
CA GLU A 163 -8.45 -2.99 6.55
C GLU A 163 -8.17 -4.39 6.01
N VAL A 164 -9.21 -5.15 5.65
CA VAL A 164 -9.05 -6.46 4.97
C VAL A 164 -8.39 -6.27 3.59
N ASN A 165 -8.78 -5.23 2.84
CA ASN A 165 -8.26 -4.94 1.51
C ASN A 165 -6.87 -4.27 1.49
N ARG A 166 -6.29 -3.95 2.65
CA ARG A 166 -4.86 -3.57 2.77
C ARG A 166 -3.95 -4.78 2.65
N LEU A 167 -4.47 -6.00 2.82
CA LEU A 167 -3.73 -7.27 2.72
C LEU A 167 -2.52 -7.38 3.68
N GLN A 168 -2.44 -6.55 4.71
CA GLN A 168 -1.33 -6.57 5.66
C GLN A 168 -1.19 -7.93 6.36
N PHE A 169 -2.32 -8.59 6.65
CA PHE A 169 -2.34 -9.93 7.23
C PHE A 169 -1.63 -11.00 6.38
N VAL A 170 -1.55 -10.80 5.06
CA VAL A 170 -0.85 -11.72 4.15
C VAL A 170 0.67 -11.63 4.34
N ILE A 171 1.20 -10.50 4.86
CA ILE A 171 2.62 -10.39 5.24
C ILE A 171 2.95 -11.43 6.32
N GLU A 172 2.06 -11.64 7.29
CA GLU A 172 2.27 -12.61 8.37
C GLU A 172 2.34 -14.05 7.84
N LEU A 173 1.50 -14.39 6.85
CA LEU A 173 1.57 -15.70 6.17
C LEU A 173 2.86 -15.87 5.36
N ALA A 174 3.25 -14.87 4.56
CA ALA A 174 4.48 -14.92 3.77
C ALA A 174 5.73 -15.00 4.67
N LYS A 175 5.74 -14.26 5.78
CA LYS A 175 6.79 -14.29 6.80
C LYS A 175 6.86 -15.64 7.51
N ALA A 176 5.72 -16.22 7.89
CA ALA A 176 5.67 -17.56 8.49
C ALA A 176 6.20 -18.62 7.50
N TYR A 177 5.83 -18.53 6.23
CA TYR A 177 6.39 -19.41 5.19
C TYR A 177 7.92 -19.30 5.12
N PHE A 178 8.47 -18.09 5.08
CA PHE A 178 9.92 -17.89 5.09
C PHE A 178 10.60 -18.51 6.33
N LEU A 179 10.02 -18.32 7.52
CA LEU A 179 10.62 -18.74 8.78
C LEU A 179 10.53 -20.25 9.02
N THR A 180 9.49 -20.93 8.52
CA THR A 180 9.26 -22.36 8.79
C THR A 180 9.52 -23.27 7.60
N GLY A 181 9.38 -22.76 6.38
CA GLY A 181 9.34 -23.55 5.16
C GLY A 181 8.04 -24.33 4.95
N GLU A 182 7.03 -24.20 5.83
CA GLU A 182 5.80 -24.98 5.74
C GLU A 182 4.90 -24.54 4.59
N GLU A 183 4.54 -25.49 3.72
CA GLU A 183 3.76 -25.21 2.50
C GLU A 183 2.36 -24.65 2.78
N LYS A 184 1.76 -24.91 3.95
CA LYS A 184 0.43 -24.39 4.32
C LYS A 184 0.37 -22.85 4.27
N TYR A 185 1.43 -22.17 4.72
CA TYR A 185 1.52 -20.71 4.70
C TYR A 185 1.75 -20.18 3.29
N ARG A 186 2.58 -20.88 2.50
CA ARG A 186 2.81 -20.58 1.08
C ARG A 186 1.51 -20.65 0.29
N LEU A 187 0.81 -21.79 0.35
CA LEU A 187 -0.41 -22.04 -0.39
C LEU A 187 -1.53 -21.06 0.00
N LYS A 188 -1.69 -20.74 1.29
CA LYS A 188 -2.65 -19.72 1.72
C LYS A 188 -2.30 -18.34 1.17
N THR A 189 -1.03 -17.95 1.20
CA THR A 189 -0.55 -16.67 0.61
C THR A 189 -0.88 -16.59 -0.87
N GLU A 190 -0.54 -17.63 -1.63
CA GLU A 190 -0.78 -17.71 -3.08
C GLU A 190 -2.28 -17.64 -3.40
N ASN A 191 -3.10 -18.45 -2.72
CA ASN A 191 -4.54 -18.50 -2.92
C ASN A 191 -5.20 -17.15 -2.62
N LEU A 192 -4.82 -16.48 -1.52
CA LEU A 192 -5.36 -15.17 -1.15
C LEU A 192 -4.99 -14.09 -2.17
N LEU A 193 -3.75 -14.07 -2.67
CA LEU A 193 -3.32 -13.11 -3.69
C LEU A 193 -4.04 -13.32 -5.02
N ILE A 194 -4.21 -14.58 -5.45
CA ILE A 194 -4.96 -14.94 -6.65
C ILE A 194 -6.43 -14.53 -6.49
N ASP A 195 -7.07 -14.92 -5.39
CA ASP A 195 -8.48 -14.65 -5.13
C ASP A 195 -8.78 -13.15 -5.03
N TRP A 196 -7.93 -12.40 -4.31
CA TRP A 196 -8.06 -10.94 -4.22
C TRP A 196 -7.92 -10.29 -5.59
N TYR A 197 -6.92 -10.69 -6.37
CA TYR A 197 -6.68 -10.14 -7.70
C TYR A 197 -7.84 -10.40 -8.67
N GLU A 198 -8.42 -11.60 -8.64
CA GLU A 198 -9.55 -11.97 -9.50
C GLU A 198 -10.85 -11.23 -9.10
N LYS A 199 -11.06 -10.98 -7.81
CA LYS A 199 -12.29 -10.36 -7.27
C LYS A 199 -12.22 -8.85 -7.09
N ASN A 200 -11.05 -8.24 -7.21
CA ASN A 200 -10.87 -6.79 -7.10
C ASN A 200 -10.25 -6.19 -8.38
N PRO A 201 -10.94 -6.27 -9.54
CA PRO A 201 -10.46 -5.67 -10.77
C PRO A 201 -10.12 -4.19 -10.60
N TYR A 202 -9.09 -3.74 -11.32
CA TYR A 202 -8.65 -2.36 -11.30
C TYR A 202 -9.79 -1.37 -11.61
N GLN A 203 -9.84 -0.26 -10.87
CA GLN A 203 -10.90 0.76 -10.94
C GLN A 203 -12.32 0.22 -10.63
N THR A 204 -12.44 -0.95 -10.02
CA THR A 204 -13.74 -1.52 -9.65
C THR A 204 -13.84 -1.75 -8.16
N GLY A 205 -14.97 -1.38 -7.57
CA GLY A 205 -15.28 -1.74 -6.19
C GLY A 205 -14.52 -0.91 -5.14
N ILE A 206 -14.83 -1.21 -3.89
CA ILE A 206 -14.41 -0.40 -2.73
C ILE A 206 -12.90 -0.45 -2.48
N ALA A 207 -12.24 -1.53 -2.89
CA ALA A 207 -10.79 -1.73 -2.76
C ALA A 207 -9.94 -0.72 -3.55
N TRP A 208 -10.52 -0.05 -4.54
CA TRP A 208 -9.87 1.01 -5.34
C TRP A 208 -10.44 2.41 -5.06
N ALA A 209 -11.42 2.54 -4.15
CA ALA A 209 -12.15 3.79 -3.90
C ALA A 209 -11.33 4.87 -3.16
N SER A 210 -10.27 4.48 -2.44
CA SER A 210 -9.42 5.39 -1.68
C SER A 210 -7.95 5.21 -2.05
N ALA A 211 -7.27 6.32 -2.37
CA ALA A 211 -5.87 6.32 -2.79
C ALA A 211 -4.92 5.90 -1.67
N LEU A 212 -5.17 6.33 -0.43
CA LEU A 212 -4.40 5.88 0.73
C LEU A 212 -4.45 4.35 0.85
N GLU A 213 -5.62 3.74 0.65
CA GLU A 213 -5.80 2.29 0.77
C GLU A 213 -5.08 1.53 -0.34
N VAL A 214 -5.09 2.06 -1.56
CA VAL A 214 -4.24 1.56 -2.66
C VAL A 214 -2.76 1.65 -2.30
N GLY A 215 -2.34 2.76 -1.68
CA GLY A 215 -0.96 2.98 -1.25
C GLY A 215 -0.51 2.00 -0.18
N VAL A 216 -1.27 1.88 0.91
CA VAL A 216 -0.99 0.94 2.01
C VAL A 216 -0.98 -0.50 1.52
N ARG A 217 -1.95 -0.90 0.67
CA ARG A 217 -1.92 -2.22 0.03
C ARG A 217 -0.67 -2.43 -0.82
N ALA A 218 -0.25 -1.44 -1.60
CA ALA A 218 0.96 -1.57 -2.42
C ALA A 218 2.23 -1.79 -1.56
N LEU A 219 2.35 -1.08 -0.45
CA LEU A 219 3.44 -1.29 0.51
C LEU A 219 3.36 -2.69 1.15
N ALA A 220 2.16 -3.16 1.51
CA ALA A 220 1.98 -4.52 2.00
C ALA A 220 2.41 -5.57 0.97
N LEU A 221 2.01 -5.40 -0.30
CA LEU A 221 2.40 -6.28 -1.41
C LEU A 221 3.93 -6.31 -1.64
N ILE A 222 4.63 -5.21 -1.41
CA ILE A 222 6.11 -5.15 -1.48
C ILE A 222 6.72 -6.03 -0.40
N TRP A 223 6.22 -5.96 0.83
CA TRP A 223 6.70 -6.81 1.94
C TRP A 223 6.30 -8.27 1.77
N ILE A 224 5.11 -8.55 1.22
CA ILE A 224 4.69 -9.89 0.83
C ILE A 224 5.67 -10.46 -0.20
N LEU A 225 6.00 -9.72 -1.26
CA LEU A 225 7.01 -10.13 -2.24
C LEU A 225 8.35 -10.44 -1.57
N TYR A 226 8.82 -9.57 -0.68
CA TYR A 226 10.09 -9.73 0.00
C TYR A 226 10.17 -11.04 0.80
N PHE A 227 9.19 -11.33 1.67
CA PHE A 227 9.17 -12.57 2.43
C PHE A 227 8.91 -13.80 1.56
N TYR A 228 8.02 -13.69 0.56
CA TYR A 228 7.69 -14.78 -0.34
C TYR A 228 8.90 -15.23 -1.18
N LEU A 229 9.71 -14.28 -1.68
CA LEU A 229 10.97 -14.57 -2.37
C LEU A 229 12.06 -15.14 -1.45
N GLY A 230 11.95 -14.96 -0.13
CA GLY A 230 12.86 -15.57 0.84
C GLY A 230 12.61 -17.07 1.06
N GLY A 231 11.43 -17.57 0.68
CA GLY A 231 11.09 -18.99 0.78
C GLY A 231 11.77 -19.88 -0.28
N GLU A 232 11.64 -21.19 -0.14
CA GLU A 232 12.30 -22.15 -1.04
C GLU A 232 11.62 -22.30 -2.41
N LYS A 233 10.30 -22.03 -2.50
CA LYS A 233 9.49 -22.19 -3.70
C LYS A 233 8.55 -21.02 -3.87
N GLN A 234 8.36 -20.60 -5.11
CA GLN A 234 7.40 -19.59 -5.50
C GLN A 234 6.68 -20.01 -6.78
N ASP A 235 5.48 -19.45 -6.98
CA ASP A 235 4.65 -19.63 -8.15
C ASP A 235 4.79 -18.41 -9.08
N ALA A 236 5.17 -18.66 -10.33
CA ALA A 236 5.36 -17.64 -11.35
C ALA A 236 4.07 -16.86 -11.66
N LYS A 237 2.88 -17.46 -11.56
CA LYS A 237 1.58 -16.76 -11.67
C LYS A 237 1.45 -15.71 -10.57
N VAL A 238 1.80 -16.05 -9.33
CA VAL A 238 1.69 -15.13 -8.19
C VAL A 238 2.67 -13.96 -8.33
N LEU A 239 3.91 -14.23 -8.74
CA LEU A 239 4.89 -13.18 -9.00
C LEU A 239 4.43 -12.21 -10.11
N ARG A 240 3.84 -12.73 -11.20
CA ARG A 240 3.25 -11.90 -12.26
C ARG A 240 2.06 -11.06 -11.76
N ILE A 241 1.22 -11.62 -10.89
CA ILE A 241 0.12 -10.87 -10.24
C ILE A 241 0.70 -9.72 -9.41
N LEU A 242 1.72 -9.96 -8.59
CA LEU A 242 2.34 -8.92 -7.77
C LEU A 242 2.90 -7.78 -8.63
N LEU A 243 3.68 -8.09 -9.68
CA LEU A 243 4.22 -7.08 -10.60
C LEU A 243 3.12 -6.26 -11.28
N LYS A 244 2.04 -6.93 -11.69
CA LYS A 244 0.86 -6.26 -12.24
C LYS A 244 0.23 -5.30 -11.23
N LEU A 245 0.05 -5.75 -9.98
CA LEU A 245 -0.54 -4.92 -8.94
C LEU A 245 0.33 -3.72 -8.59
N PHE A 246 1.66 -3.86 -8.57
CA PHE A 246 2.56 -2.71 -8.39
C PHE A 246 2.39 -1.69 -9.50
N TYR A 247 2.42 -2.12 -10.76
CA TYR A 247 2.26 -1.20 -11.89
C TYR A 247 0.90 -0.48 -11.84
N LEU A 248 -0.18 -1.22 -11.61
CA LEU A 248 -1.53 -0.65 -11.53
C LEU A 248 -1.69 0.32 -10.36
N SER A 249 -1.15 -0.02 -9.19
CA SER A 249 -1.13 0.88 -8.03
C SER A 249 -0.31 2.14 -8.30
N GLY A 250 0.88 2.03 -8.90
CA GLY A 250 1.71 3.18 -9.26
C GLY A 250 1.03 4.10 -10.27
N HIS A 251 0.41 3.50 -11.30
CA HIS A 251 -0.37 4.23 -12.29
C HIS A 251 -1.57 4.95 -11.66
N TYR A 252 -2.31 4.28 -10.78
CA TYR A 252 -3.42 4.88 -10.03
C TYR A 252 -2.95 6.04 -9.16
N LEU A 253 -1.99 5.79 -8.27
CA LEU A 253 -1.51 6.77 -7.29
C LEU A 253 -0.95 8.01 -7.99
N ASN A 254 -0.23 7.86 -9.09
CA ASN A 254 0.30 9.00 -9.84
C ASN A 254 -0.79 10.01 -10.28
N HIS A 255 -2.02 9.55 -10.52
CA HIS A 255 -3.12 10.40 -11.00
C HIS A 255 -4.09 10.83 -9.91
N HIS A 256 -4.09 10.15 -8.75
CA HIS A 256 -5.13 10.29 -7.72
C HIS A 256 -4.56 10.69 -6.34
N LEU A 257 -3.37 11.32 -6.29
CA LEU A 257 -2.83 11.85 -5.03
C LEU A 257 -3.77 12.89 -4.40
N SER A 258 -3.95 12.83 -3.09
CA SER A 258 -4.86 13.66 -2.29
C SER A 258 -4.34 15.09 -2.02
N ILE A 259 -3.60 15.69 -2.97
CA ILE A 259 -2.84 16.95 -2.80
C ILE A 259 -3.69 18.09 -2.21
N TYR A 260 -4.95 18.23 -2.62
CA TYR A 260 -5.87 19.28 -2.16
C TYR A 260 -7.12 18.72 -1.46
N PHE A 261 -7.10 17.47 -1.04
CA PHE A 261 -8.24 16.83 -0.37
C PHE A 261 -7.90 16.43 1.06
N SER A 262 -6.84 15.65 1.25
CA SER A 262 -6.35 15.19 2.55
C SER A 262 -4.82 15.27 2.56
N PRO A 263 -4.24 16.48 2.71
CA PRO A 263 -2.81 16.72 2.51
C PRO A 263 -1.93 16.26 3.69
N TYR A 264 -2.51 15.64 4.71
CA TYR A 264 -1.81 15.13 5.89
C TYR A 264 -1.41 13.67 5.67
N ASN A 265 -1.73 12.77 6.61
CA ASN A 265 -1.33 11.37 6.54
C ASN A 265 -1.69 10.65 5.22
N HIS A 266 -2.82 10.96 4.60
CA HIS A 266 -3.25 10.35 3.33
C HIS A 266 -2.24 10.61 2.21
N LEU A 267 -1.93 11.89 1.95
CA LEU A 267 -0.97 12.28 0.92
C LEU A 267 0.40 11.64 1.18
N ILE A 268 0.84 11.55 2.43
CA ILE A 268 2.13 10.94 2.77
C ILE A 268 2.14 9.44 2.47
N GLY A 269 1.11 8.69 2.89
CA GLY A 269 1.00 7.26 2.62
C GLY A 269 0.92 6.94 1.12
N GLU A 270 0.09 7.70 0.40
CA GLU A 270 -0.04 7.59 -1.06
C GLU A 270 1.29 7.85 -1.79
N THR A 271 1.99 8.91 -1.36
CA THR A 271 3.24 9.33 -1.98
C THR A 271 4.38 8.38 -1.63
N ALA A 272 4.47 7.90 -0.39
CA ALA A 272 5.46 6.89 0.02
C ALA A 272 5.29 5.59 -0.77
N ALA A 273 4.05 5.15 -1.01
CA ALA A 273 3.78 3.99 -1.87
C ALA A 273 4.18 4.23 -3.33
N LEU A 274 3.85 5.41 -3.89
CA LEU A 274 4.25 5.78 -5.26
C LEU A 274 5.78 5.82 -5.40
N PHE A 275 6.47 6.38 -4.40
CA PHE A 275 7.93 6.36 -4.33
C PHE A 275 8.45 4.93 -4.29
N ALA A 276 7.95 4.10 -3.38
CA ALA A 276 8.39 2.72 -3.22
C ALA A 276 8.27 1.93 -4.53
N ILE A 277 7.12 2.02 -5.22
CA ILE A 277 6.93 1.35 -6.52
C ILE A 277 7.92 1.87 -7.56
N GLY A 278 7.99 3.19 -7.74
CA GLY A 278 8.84 3.80 -8.77
C GLY A 278 10.34 3.59 -8.50
N TYR A 279 10.74 3.53 -7.24
CA TYR A 279 12.12 3.39 -6.84
C TYR A 279 12.58 1.93 -6.81
N LEU A 280 11.75 1.03 -6.25
CA LEU A 280 12.10 -0.38 -6.11
C LEU A 280 11.96 -1.17 -7.42
N PHE A 281 11.14 -0.70 -8.37
CA PHE A 281 10.93 -1.36 -9.67
C PHE A 281 11.24 -0.42 -10.84
N PRO A 282 12.50 0.02 -11.01
CA PRO A 282 12.92 0.94 -12.07
C PRO A 282 12.71 0.40 -13.48
N GLY A 283 12.45 -0.90 -13.63
CA GLY A 283 12.14 -1.51 -14.92
C GLY A 283 10.80 -1.08 -15.51
N PHE A 284 9.91 -0.43 -14.76
CA PHE A 284 8.77 0.26 -15.39
C PHE A 284 9.24 1.64 -15.94
N LYS A 285 8.95 1.92 -17.21
CA LYS A 285 9.08 3.15 -18.00
C LYS A 285 8.70 4.39 -17.21
N GLU A 286 7.57 4.37 -16.53
CA GLU A 286 7.13 5.52 -15.72
C GLU A 286 7.73 5.53 -14.31
N ALA A 287 8.41 4.46 -13.86
CA ALA A 287 8.91 4.29 -12.50
C ALA A 287 9.82 5.43 -12.06
N GLY A 288 10.79 5.83 -12.90
CA GLY A 288 11.69 6.94 -12.59
C GLY A 288 10.95 8.26 -12.39
N ALA A 289 9.93 8.54 -13.22
CA ALA A 289 9.11 9.74 -13.07
C ALA A 289 8.23 9.69 -11.81
N TRP A 290 7.69 8.51 -11.48
CA TRP A 290 6.94 8.28 -10.24
C TRP A 290 7.80 8.49 -9.01
N ALA A 291 8.99 7.87 -8.96
CA ALA A 291 9.94 8.00 -7.86
C ALA A 291 10.36 9.45 -7.65
N HIS A 292 10.72 10.16 -8.73
CA HIS A 292 11.14 11.54 -8.66
C HIS A 292 10.03 12.46 -8.13
N LYS A 293 8.84 12.38 -8.73
CA LYS A 293 7.67 13.16 -8.29
C LYS A 293 7.32 12.89 -6.83
N ALA A 294 7.30 11.61 -6.44
CA ALA A 294 6.92 11.22 -5.10
C ALA A 294 7.94 11.67 -4.05
N LEU A 295 9.24 11.47 -4.32
CA LEU A 295 10.30 11.92 -3.41
C LEU A 295 10.29 13.44 -3.23
N GLN A 296 10.05 14.20 -4.30
CA GLN A 296 9.90 15.65 -4.22
C GLN A 296 8.72 16.06 -3.34
N ILE A 297 7.56 15.41 -3.50
CA ILE A 297 6.38 15.69 -2.68
C ILE A 297 6.67 15.38 -1.20
N LEU A 298 7.28 14.23 -0.89
CA LEU A 298 7.65 13.89 0.50
C LEU A 298 8.59 14.94 1.09
N ASP A 299 9.60 15.37 0.34
CA ASP A 299 10.53 16.42 0.80
C ASP A 299 9.82 17.76 1.05
N ASP A 300 8.90 18.14 0.17
CA ASP A 300 8.14 19.38 0.27
C ASP A 300 7.11 19.39 1.40
N GLN A 301 6.62 18.21 1.79
CA GLN A 301 5.61 18.06 2.83
C GLN A 301 6.20 17.84 4.22
N VAL A 302 7.44 17.37 4.37
CA VAL A 302 7.98 16.94 5.68
C VAL A 302 7.84 17.97 6.79
N GLU A 303 8.07 19.26 6.49
CA GLU A 303 7.95 20.36 7.47
C GLU A 303 6.52 20.88 7.66
N LYS A 304 5.58 20.40 6.82
CA LYS A 304 4.13 20.58 6.98
C LYS A 304 3.48 19.42 7.73
N GLN A 305 4.19 18.30 7.89
CA GLN A 305 3.73 17.15 8.69
C GLN A 305 4.25 17.22 10.12
N PHE A 306 5.47 17.73 10.31
CA PHE A 306 6.09 17.83 11.63
C PHE A 306 6.52 19.25 11.96
N HIS A 307 6.17 19.72 13.15
CA HIS A 307 6.62 20.98 13.73
C HIS A 307 8.14 20.99 14.00
N PRO A 308 8.77 22.16 14.28
CA PRO A 308 10.21 22.23 14.53
C PRO A 308 10.71 21.41 15.73
N ASP A 309 9.81 21.11 16.67
CA ASP A 309 10.04 20.22 17.82
C ASP A 309 9.80 18.73 17.51
N GLY A 310 9.36 18.40 16.29
CA GLY A 310 9.06 17.04 15.85
C GLY A 310 7.61 16.59 16.01
N GLY A 311 6.77 17.34 16.73
CA GLY A 311 5.36 16.98 16.92
C GLY A 311 4.59 16.95 15.59
N SER A 312 3.66 16.01 15.44
CA SER A 312 2.79 15.96 14.24
C SER A 312 1.82 17.14 14.22
N VAL A 313 1.58 17.70 13.03
CA VAL A 313 0.59 18.77 12.81
C VAL A 313 -0.84 18.31 13.10
N GLU A 314 -1.14 17.01 12.97
CA GLU A 314 -2.45 16.46 13.34
C GLU A 314 -2.67 16.41 14.86
N GLN A 315 -1.62 16.64 15.67
CA GLN A 315 -1.66 16.61 17.14
C GLN A 315 -2.27 15.33 17.73
N ALA A 316 -2.17 14.23 16.99
CA ALA A 316 -2.59 12.90 17.39
C ALA A 316 -1.39 11.94 17.40
N THR A 317 -1.22 11.18 18.47
CA THR A 317 -0.07 10.28 18.65
C THR A 317 -0.08 9.12 17.66
N PHE A 318 -1.27 8.62 17.31
CA PHE A 318 -1.44 7.58 16.29
C PHE A 318 -1.00 8.10 14.90
N TYR A 319 -1.55 9.23 14.44
CA TYR A 319 -1.19 9.80 13.14
C TYR A 319 0.26 10.30 13.07
N HIS A 320 0.86 10.67 14.20
CA HIS A 320 2.30 10.92 14.26
C HIS A 320 3.11 9.69 13.84
N HIS A 321 2.86 8.52 14.45
CA HIS A 321 3.59 7.28 14.14
C HIS A 321 3.26 6.76 12.75
N PHE A 322 1.99 6.85 12.34
CA PHE A 322 1.56 6.44 11.01
C PHE A 322 2.29 7.23 9.91
N THR A 323 2.34 8.56 10.05
CA THR A 323 3.06 9.44 9.12
C THR A 323 4.57 9.22 9.18
N LEU A 324 5.13 9.10 10.38
CA LEU A 324 6.56 8.86 10.60
C LEU A 324 7.02 7.54 9.96
N GLY A 325 6.21 6.48 10.08
CA GLY A 325 6.47 5.17 9.47
C GLY A 325 6.67 5.24 7.96
N PHE A 326 5.87 6.05 7.24
CA PHE A 326 6.05 6.23 5.80
C PHE A 326 7.37 6.93 5.43
N TYR A 327 7.79 7.92 6.22
CA TYR A 327 9.10 8.56 6.01
C TYR A 327 10.25 7.61 6.32
N LEU A 328 10.19 6.88 7.44
CA LEU A 328 11.21 5.90 7.80
C LEU A 328 11.34 4.80 6.76
N MET A 329 10.22 4.31 6.22
CA MET A 329 10.21 3.32 5.15
C MET A 329 10.87 3.87 3.88
N THR A 330 10.52 5.10 3.48
CA THR A 330 11.14 5.78 2.33
C THR A 330 12.66 5.94 2.51
N MET A 331 13.09 6.42 3.68
CA MET A 331 14.52 6.58 4.01
C MET A 331 15.25 5.23 4.05
N SER A 332 14.59 4.18 4.55
CA SER A 332 15.15 2.82 4.57
C SER A 332 15.39 2.27 3.16
N PHE A 333 14.44 2.46 2.23
CA PHE A 333 14.64 2.03 0.83
C PHE A 333 15.80 2.78 0.16
N LEU A 334 15.94 4.08 0.41
CA LEU A 334 17.11 4.84 -0.07
C LEU A 334 18.41 4.25 0.49
N GLN A 335 18.48 4.10 1.82
CA GLN A 335 19.67 3.62 2.52
C GLN A 335 20.13 2.23 2.06
N HIS A 336 19.20 1.28 1.91
CA HIS A 336 19.51 -0.09 1.47
C HIS A 336 20.07 -0.16 0.04
N ASN A 337 19.90 0.89 -0.74
CA ASN A 337 20.37 1.00 -2.12
C ASN A 337 21.49 2.04 -2.29
N GLY A 338 22.08 2.52 -1.19
CA GLY A 338 23.20 3.46 -1.18
C GLY A 338 22.83 4.92 -1.48
N ASP A 339 21.54 5.23 -1.58
CA ASP A 339 21.03 6.59 -1.78
C ASP A 339 20.71 7.23 -0.41
N VAL A 340 20.62 8.56 -0.37
CA VAL A 340 20.35 9.31 0.87
C VAL A 340 19.18 10.28 0.69
N PRO A 341 18.33 10.46 1.72
CA PRO A 341 17.31 11.49 1.70
C PRO A 341 17.95 12.89 1.73
N SER A 342 17.17 13.91 1.39
CA SER A 342 17.63 15.29 1.51
C SER A 342 17.95 15.63 2.98
N GLN A 343 18.79 16.65 3.20
CA GLN A 343 19.07 17.16 4.54
C GLN A 343 17.83 17.76 5.21
N ARG A 344 16.87 18.27 4.43
CA ARG A 344 15.60 18.80 4.93
C ARG A 344 14.76 17.68 5.53
N MET A 345 14.53 16.63 4.75
CA MET A 345 13.80 15.44 5.19
C MET A 345 14.49 14.78 6.39
N LYS A 346 15.80 14.52 6.27
CA LYS A 346 16.58 13.87 7.34
C LYS A 346 16.44 14.58 8.68
N ARG A 347 16.74 15.89 8.73
CA ARG A 347 16.67 16.68 9.98
C ARG A 347 15.27 16.71 10.58
N ARG A 348 14.24 16.82 9.74
CA ARG A 348 12.85 16.88 10.23
C ARG A 348 12.38 15.53 10.76
N VAL A 349 12.72 14.44 10.09
CA VAL A 349 12.41 13.07 10.55
C VAL A 349 13.17 12.74 11.83
N GLU A 350 14.43 13.18 11.97
CA GLU A 350 15.18 13.07 13.23
C GLU A 350 14.45 13.76 14.39
N LYS A 351 13.89 14.96 14.18
CA LYS A 351 13.06 15.62 15.19
C LYS A 351 11.77 14.87 15.50
N ALA A 352 11.11 14.32 14.49
CA ALA A 352 9.94 13.48 14.71
C ALA A 352 10.27 12.22 15.51
N LEU A 353 11.43 11.59 15.28
CA LEU A 353 11.92 10.47 16.09
C LEU A 353 12.22 10.89 17.54
N GLU A 354 12.86 12.04 17.75
CA GLU A 354 13.08 12.59 19.10
C GLU A 354 11.75 12.80 19.83
N PHE A 355 10.75 13.38 19.15
CA PHE A 355 9.41 13.56 19.70
C PHE A 355 8.77 12.21 20.07
N ALA A 356 8.80 11.22 19.16
CA ALA A 356 8.28 9.89 19.42
C ALA A 356 8.93 9.25 20.65
N MET A 357 10.26 9.35 20.77
CA MET A 357 11.02 8.86 21.93
C MET A 357 10.55 9.50 23.25
N TYR A 358 10.32 10.83 23.28
CA TYR A 358 9.82 11.51 24.47
C TYR A 358 8.36 11.16 24.80
N MET A 359 7.58 10.74 23.80
CA MET A 359 6.18 10.32 23.97
C MET A 359 6.04 8.85 24.35
N THR A 360 7.05 8.02 24.12
CA THR A 360 7.05 6.61 24.51
C THR A 360 7.22 6.46 26.02
N ARG A 361 6.27 5.77 26.65
CA ARG A 361 6.32 5.44 28.08
C ARG A 361 7.38 4.36 28.35
N PRO A 362 7.84 4.19 29.61
CA PRO A 362 8.82 3.16 29.96
C PRO A 362 8.41 1.72 29.61
N ASP A 363 7.11 1.45 29.47
CA ASP A 363 6.56 0.16 29.06
C ASP A 363 6.46 -0.02 27.54
N GLY A 364 6.95 0.95 26.76
CA GLY A 364 6.90 0.97 25.30
C GLY A 364 5.56 1.43 24.72
N THR A 365 4.56 1.73 25.55
CA THR A 365 3.25 2.22 25.08
C THR A 365 3.28 3.71 24.79
N LEU A 366 2.30 4.16 23.99
CA LEU A 366 2.09 5.56 23.66
C LEU A 366 0.88 6.12 24.42
N PRO A 367 0.91 7.39 24.85
CA PRO A 367 -0.29 8.03 25.38
C PRO A 367 -1.33 8.21 24.25
N TYR A 368 -2.59 7.96 24.58
CA TYR A 368 -3.72 8.22 23.68
C TYR A 368 -4.07 9.70 23.69
N ILE A 369 -3.58 10.43 22.69
CA ILE A 369 -3.84 11.87 22.52
C ILE A 369 -4.32 12.08 21.09
N GLY A 370 -5.40 12.83 20.93
CA GLY A 370 -6.04 13.11 19.64
C GLY A 370 -6.84 11.92 19.11
N ASP A 371 -7.16 11.99 17.82
CA ASP A 371 -7.97 10.98 17.13
C ASP A 371 -7.16 9.69 16.87
N ILE A 372 -7.87 8.55 16.90
CA ILE A 372 -7.36 7.23 16.53
C ILE A 372 -8.45 6.47 15.76
N ASP A 373 -8.06 5.62 14.82
CA ASP A 373 -9.02 4.86 14.01
C ASP A 373 -9.71 3.72 14.77
N ASP A 374 -9.15 3.30 15.92
CA ASP A 374 -9.60 2.18 16.77
C ASP A 374 -10.55 2.60 17.93
N ALA A 375 -10.92 3.88 18.02
CA ALA A 375 -11.66 4.44 19.17
C ALA A 375 -13.14 4.07 19.25
#